data_AF-A0A2P4XKB6-F1
#
_entry.id   AF-A0A2P4XKB6-F1
#
_cell.length_a   1.000
_cell.length_b   1.000
_cell.length_c   1.000
_cell.angle_alpha   90.00
_cell.angle_beta   90.00
_cell.angle_gamma   90.00
#
_symmetry.space_group_name_H-M   'P 1'
#
loop_
_entity.id
_entity.type
_entity.pdbx_description
1 polymer ?
#
loop_
_entity_poly.entity_id
_entity_poly.type
_entity_poly.pdbx_seq_one_letter_code
_entity_poly.pdbx_strand_id
1 'polypeptide(L)'
;MDDGDEEAMLLRVGIPPAAAPLADDSETQQRIERFLRVQSERGQDFQTTLQDKKEVRNPYILEKVVEYFGIDELQSNFSPDVFNPRGLPLHEYADALALEQKKRADARAQRQQHQRSSEDPRQIQFTSVNSG
;
A
#
# COMPACT_ATOMS: atom_id res chain seq x y z
N MET A 1 22.60 -33.67 14.38
CA MET A 1 23.24 -32.36 14.21
C MET A 1 22.96 -31.61 15.48
N ASP A 2 23.96 -30.97 16.05
CA ASP A 2 23.81 -30.25 17.33
C ASP A 2 23.04 -28.95 17.04
N ASP A 3 21.99 -28.65 17.81
CA ASP A 3 21.10 -27.49 17.56
C ASP A 3 21.88 -26.16 17.54
N GLY A 4 23.04 -26.10 18.20
CA GLY A 4 23.95 -24.96 18.18
C GLY A 4 24.63 -24.68 16.83
N ASP A 5 24.78 -25.69 15.98
CA ASP A 5 25.37 -25.52 14.63
C ASP A 5 24.35 -24.91 13.65
N GLU A 6 23.07 -25.23 13.80
CA GLU A 6 21.99 -24.69 12.95
C GLU A 6 21.68 -23.23 13.28
N GLU A 7 21.60 -22.87 14.56
CA GLU A 7 21.33 -21.49 14.98
C GLU A 7 22.46 -20.54 14.51
N ALA A 8 23.71 -20.99 14.64
CA ALA A 8 24.87 -20.25 14.14
C ALA A 8 24.86 -20.08 12.61
N MET A 9 24.38 -21.10 11.88
CA MET A 9 24.23 -21.02 10.42
C MET A 9 23.15 -20.00 10.01
N LEU A 10 22.00 -20.00 10.71
CA LEU A 10 20.90 -19.06 10.48
C LEU A 10 21.32 -17.61 10.75
N LEU A 11 22.04 -17.38 11.85
CA LEU A 11 22.60 -16.06 12.19
C LEU A 11 23.58 -15.57 11.10
N ARG A 12 24.43 -16.46 10.59
CA ARG A 12 25.40 -16.11 9.54
C ARG A 12 24.73 -15.73 8.22
N VAL A 13 23.54 -16.26 7.91
CA VAL A 13 22.75 -15.86 6.73
C VAL A 13 21.80 -14.68 7.02
N GLY A 14 21.87 -14.10 8.22
CA GLY A 14 21.10 -12.91 8.61
C GLY A 14 19.67 -13.20 9.05
N ILE A 15 19.33 -14.47 9.35
CA ILE A 15 18.06 -14.82 9.97
C ILE A 15 18.19 -14.55 11.48
N PRO A 16 17.34 -13.68 12.06
CA PRO A 16 17.40 -13.40 13.48
C PRO A 16 17.03 -14.64 14.31
N PRO A 17 17.56 -14.77 15.54
CA PRO A 17 17.20 -15.87 16.43
C PRO A 17 15.72 -15.80 16.78
N ALA A 18 15.14 -16.94 17.17
CA ALA A 18 13.75 -17.00 17.57
C ALA A 18 13.48 -16.00 18.70
N ALA A 19 12.39 -15.25 18.59
CA ALA A 19 11.95 -14.37 19.66
C ALA A 19 11.68 -15.19 20.92
N ALA A 20 11.96 -14.61 22.10
CA ALA A 20 11.57 -15.22 23.36
C ALA A 20 10.06 -15.49 23.35
N PRO A 21 9.59 -16.66 23.87
CA PRO A 21 8.17 -17.00 23.87
C PRO A 21 7.38 -15.86 24.51
N LEU A 22 6.41 -15.32 23.77
CA LEU A 22 5.40 -14.45 24.38
C LEU A 22 4.56 -15.28 25.35
N ALA A 23 3.98 -14.62 26.36
CA ALA A 23 3.00 -15.27 27.21
C ALA A 23 1.85 -15.78 26.33
N ASP A 24 1.71 -17.10 26.24
CA ASP A 24 0.67 -17.74 25.44
C ASP A 24 -0.70 -17.30 25.95
N ASP A 25 -1.50 -16.69 25.07
CA ASP A 25 -2.91 -16.47 25.35
C ASP A 25 -3.60 -17.85 25.37
N SER A 26 -3.88 -18.33 26.59
CA SER A 26 -4.45 -19.66 26.81
C SER A 26 -5.76 -19.86 26.05
N GLU A 27 -6.55 -18.80 25.88
CA GLU A 27 -7.80 -18.88 25.12
C GLU A 27 -7.53 -19.14 23.63
N THR A 28 -6.61 -18.40 23.03
CA THR A 28 -6.20 -18.61 21.63
C THR A 28 -5.62 -20.00 21.42
N GLN A 29 -4.75 -20.47 22.31
CA GLN A 29 -4.18 -21.82 22.20
C GLN A 29 -5.26 -22.90 22.25
N GLN A 30 -6.22 -22.82 23.19
CA GLN A 30 -7.35 -23.75 23.27
C GLN A 30 -8.23 -23.74 22.02
N ARG A 31 -8.45 -22.56 21.41
CA ARG A 31 -9.22 -22.44 20.16
C ARG A 31 -8.49 -23.13 19.00
N ILE A 32 -7.17 -22.94 18.89
CA ILE A 32 -6.34 -23.58 17.88
C ILE A 32 -6.35 -25.10 18.06
N GLU A 33 -6.10 -25.60 19.27
CA GLU A 33 -6.13 -27.02 19.59
C GLU A 33 -7.49 -27.66 19.24
N ARG A 34 -8.59 -26.99 19.59
CA ARG A 34 -9.94 -27.45 19.25
C ARG A 34 -10.15 -27.51 17.73
N PHE A 35 -9.70 -26.49 16.99
CA PHE A 35 -9.80 -26.48 15.53
C PHE A 35 -9.04 -27.65 14.92
N LEU A 36 -7.78 -27.85 15.32
CA LEU A 36 -6.93 -28.94 14.82
C LEU A 36 -7.51 -30.31 15.13
N ARG A 37 -8.06 -30.50 16.33
CA ARG A 37 -8.72 -31.76 16.70
C ARG A 37 -9.90 -32.06 15.79
N VAL A 38 -10.83 -31.12 15.65
CA VAL A 38 -12.01 -31.27 14.77
C VAL A 38 -11.59 -31.52 13.32
N GLN A 39 -10.54 -30.85 12.88
CA GLN A 39 -10.01 -30.99 11.53
C GLN A 39 -9.45 -32.40 11.27
N SER A 40 -8.74 -32.97 12.25
CA SER A 40 -8.20 -34.33 12.18
C SER A 40 -9.29 -35.41 12.22
N GLU A 41 -10.35 -35.20 13.01
CA GLU A 41 -11.45 -36.15 13.19
C GLU A 41 -12.40 -36.20 11.98
N ARG A 42 -12.66 -35.06 11.33
CA ARG A 42 -13.62 -34.96 10.21
C ARG A 42 -13.06 -35.41 8.87
N GLY A 43 -11.74 -35.44 8.69
CA GLY A 43 -11.09 -35.84 7.44
C GLY A 43 -11.38 -34.95 6.22
N GLN A 44 -12.10 -33.84 6.37
CA GLN A 44 -12.37 -32.87 5.29
C GLN A 44 -11.64 -31.56 5.56
N ASP A 45 -10.76 -31.15 4.65
CA ASP A 45 -10.05 -29.87 4.72
C ASP A 45 -11.03 -28.68 4.83
N PHE A 46 -10.77 -27.78 5.78
CA PHE A 46 -11.50 -26.53 5.96
C PHE A 46 -11.56 -25.75 4.65
N GLN A 47 -10.48 -25.76 3.87
CA GLN A 47 -10.41 -25.06 2.59
C GLN A 47 -11.44 -25.58 1.59
N THR A 48 -11.60 -26.90 1.48
CA THR A 48 -12.61 -27.51 0.61
C THR A 48 -14.03 -27.13 1.05
N THR A 49 -14.28 -27.22 2.36
CA THR A 49 -15.58 -26.88 2.95
C THR A 49 -15.93 -25.40 2.73
N LEU A 50 -14.92 -24.52 2.77
CA LEU A 50 -15.07 -23.09 2.53
C LEU A 50 -15.41 -22.79 1.07
N GLN A 51 -14.75 -23.47 0.13
CA GLN A 51 -15.00 -23.32 -1.31
C GLN A 51 -16.38 -23.83 -1.75
N ASP A 52 -16.94 -24.84 -1.08
CA ASP A 52 -18.29 -25.33 -1.39
C ASP A 52 -19.37 -24.28 -1.10
N LYS A 53 -19.15 -23.42 -0.09
CA LYS A 53 -20.08 -22.35 0.28
C LYS A 53 -20.18 -21.32 -0.83
N LYS A 54 -21.39 -21.18 -1.38
CA LYS A 54 -21.68 -20.23 -2.48
C LYS A 54 -21.36 -18.77 -2.12
N GLU A 55 -21.53 -18.41 -0.86
CA GLU A 55 -21.26 -17.07 -0.32
C GLU A 55 -19.77 -16.72 -0.39
N VAL A 56 -18.89 -17.71 -0.24
CA VAL A 56 -17.43 -17.51 -0.19
C VAL A 56 -16.77 -17.63 -1.58
N ARG A 57 -17.48 -18.23 -2.55
CA ARG A 57 -17.03 -18.28 -3.95
C ARG A 57 -17.07 -16.94 -4.68
N ASN A 58 -17.79 -15.96 -4.14
CA ASN A 58 -17.83 -14.62 -4.72
C ASN A 58 -16.56 -13.85 -4.30
N PRO A 59 -15.67 -13.43 -5.22
CA PRO A 59 -14.47 -12.66 -4.85
C PRO A 59 -14.79 -11.35 -4.09
N TYR A 60 -15.99 -10.77 -4.27
CA TYR A 60 -16.45 -9.61 -3.50
C TYR A 60 -16.73 -9.92 -2.01
N ILE A 61 -16.71 -11.17 -1.57
CA ILE A 61 -16.86 -11.53 -0.15
C ILE A 61 -15.70 -10.98 0.69
N LEU A 62 -14.50 -10.85 0.10
CA LEU A 62 -13.31 -10.39 0.81
C LEU A 62 -13.48 -8.95 1.32
N GLU A 63 -14.11 -8.07 0.53
CA GLU A 63 -14.46 -6.71 0.94
C GLU A 63 -15.37 -6.72 2.18
N LYS A 64 -16.34 -7.64 2.21
CA LYS A 64 -17.24 -7.82 3.36
C LYS A 64 -16.54 -8.42 4.58
N VAL A 65 -15.55 -9.27 4.38
CA VAL A 65 -14.72 -9.79 5.48
C VAL A 65 -13.89 -8.66 6.08
N VAL A 66 -13.23 -7.86 5.25
CA VAL A 66 -12.46 -6.68 5.68
C VAL A 66 -13.36 -5.72 6.47
N GLU A 67 -14.52 -5.39 5.93
CA GLU A 67 -15.52 -4.50 6.56
C GLU A 67 -16.01 -5.08 7.90
N TYR A 68 -16.39 -6.36 7.93
CA TYR A 68 -16.99 -7.00 9.11
C TYR A 68 -16.00 -7.15 10.27
N PHE A 69 -14.75 -7.52 9.98
CA PHE A 69 -13.72 -7.70 10.99
C PHE A 69 -12.94 -6.41 11.28
N GLY A 70 -13.23 -5.31 10.56
CA GLY A 70 -12.54 -4.03 10.74
C GLY A 70 -11.05 -4.12 10.45
N ILE A 71 -10.66 -4.89 9.42
CA ILE A 71 -9.25 -5.09 9.07
C ILE A 71 -8.71 -3.80 8.43
N ASP A 72 -7.64 -3.24 9.00
CA ASP A 72 -6.89 -2.17 8.34
C ASP A 72 -5.97 -2.80 7.27
N GLU A 73 -6.39 -2.71 6.02
CA GLU A 73 -5.68 -3.30 4.87
C GLU A 73 -4.28 -2.71 4.65
N LEU A 74 -4.02 -1.52 5.19
CA LEU A 74 -2.72 -0.85 5.09
C LEU A 74 -1.85 -1.09 6.32
N GLN A 75 -2.38 -1.70 7.39
CA GLN A 75 -1.62 -1.96 8.61
C GLN A 75 -0.40 -2.85 8.33
N SER A 76 0.68 -2.58 9.06
CA SER A 76 1.86 -3.43 9.08
C SER A 76 2.07 -4.06 10.46
N ASN A 77 2.89 -5.10 10.52
CA ASN A 77 3.38 -5.67 11.79
C ASN A 77 4.55 -4.86 12.39
N PHE A 78 4.93 -3.74 11.77
CA PHE A 78 5.96 -2.85 12.27
C PHE A 78 5.33 -1.67 13.03
N SER A 79 6.08 -1.16 14.00
CA SER A 79 5.71 0.07 14.69
C SER A 79 5.77 1.28 13.72
N PRO A 80 4.91 2.30 13.87
CA PRO A 80 4.83 3.41 12.92
C PRO A 80 6.12 4.23 12.76
N ASP A 81 7.00 4.21 13.76
CA ASP A 81 8.35 4.82 13.69
C ASP A 81 9.28 4.08 12.72
N VAL A 82 9.07 2.76 12.53
CA VAL A 82 9.81 1.94 11.57
C VAL A 82 9.15 2.03 10.19
N PHE A 83 7.83 1.88 10.14
CA PHE A 83 7.07 1.96 8.89
C PHE A 83 5.66 2.48 9.16
N ASN A 84 5.38 3.69 8.66
CA ASN A 84 4.04 4.25 8.66
C ASN A 84 3.46 4.25 7.23
N PRO A 85 2.50 3.36 6.91
CA PRO A 85 1.85 3.32 5.59
C PRO A 85 1.10 4.61 5.26
N ARG A 86 0.76 5.40 6.28
CA ARG A 86 0.11 6.71 6.18
C ARG A 86 1.03 7.85 6.64
N GLY A 87 2.34 7.64 6.56
CA GLY A 87 3.36 8.60 7.03
C GLY A 87 3.61 9.76 6.08
N LEU A 88 3.10 9.71 4.86
CA LEU A 88 3.26 10.79 3.88
C LEU A 88 2.53 12.06 4.35
N PRO A 89 3.16 13.24 4.28
CA PRO A 89 2.48 14.48 4.55
C PRO A 89 1.45 14.79 3.45
N LEU A 90 0.37 15.50 3.80
CA LEU A 90 -0.79 15.72 2.92
C LEU A 90 -0.45 16.29 1.53
N HIS A 91 0.57 17.12 1.43
CA HIS A 91 0.97 17.76 0.17
C HIS A 91 1.72 16.82 -0.79
N GLU A 92 2.17 15.66 -0.33
CA GLU A 92 2.86 14.65 -1.15
C GLU A 92 1.88 13.63 -1.76
N TYR A 93 0.60 13.68 -1.39
CA TYR A 93 -0.42 12.83 -2.00
C TYR A 93 -0.68 13.23 -3.46
N ALA A 94 -0.96 12.23 -4.29
CA ALA A 94 -1.18 12.40 -5.72
C ALA A 94 -2.23 13.48 -6.04
N ASP A 95 -3.32 13.52 -5.28
CA ASP A 95 -4.40 14.50 -5.46
C ASP A 95 -3.93 15.95 -5.19
N ALA A 96 -3.15 16.15 -4.12
CA ALA A 96 -2.59 17.45 -3.77
C ALA A 96 -1.59 17.92 -4.84
N LEU A 97 -0.72 17.01 -5.31
CA LEU A 97 0.22 17.27 -6.40
C LEU A 97 -0.50 17.62 -7.70
N ALA A 98 -1.54 16.87 -8.08
CA ALA A 98 -2.33 17.12 -9.27
C ALA A 98 -3.02 18.49 -9.23
N LEU A 99 -3.57 18.85 -8.06
CA LEU A 99 -4.19 20.16 -7.84
C LEU A 99 -3.17 21.30 -8.01
N GLU A 100 -1.99 21.16 -7.42
CA GLU A 100 -0.94 22.19 -7.54
C GLU A 100 -0.42 22.29 -8.98
N GLN A 101 -0.22 21.16 -9.66
CA GLN A 101 0.20 21.13 -11.06
C GLN A 101 -0.81 21.84 -11.97
N LYS A 102 -2.11 21.58 -11.76
CA LYS A 102 -3.19 22.27 -12.48
C LYS A 102 -3.16 23.77 -12.22
N LYS A 103 -3.06 24.19 -10.96
CA LYS A 103 -2.96 25.62 -10.59
C LYS A 103 -1.78 26.31 -11.26
N ARG A 104 -0.61 25.66 -11.32
CA ARG A 104 0.58 26.18 -12.01
C ARG A 104 0.37 26.25 -13.53
N ALA A 105 -0.31 25.26 -14.12
CA ALA A 105 -0.63 25.26 -15.55
C ALA A 105 -1.59 26.41 -15.92
N ASP A 106 -2.66 26.59 -15.15
CA ASP A 106 -3.64 27.66 -15.35
C ASP A 106 -2.99 29.05 -15.23
N ALA A 107 -2.13 29.24 -14.22
CA ALA A 107 -1.39 30.49 -14.05
C ALA A 107 -0.45 30.79 -15.25
N ARG A 108 0.21 29.76 -15.82
CA ARG A 108 1.02 29.92 -17.03
C ARG A 108 0.17 30.29 -18.24
N ALA A 109 -0.97 29.63 -18.42
CA ALA A 109 -1.89 29.91 -19.51
C ALA A 109 -2.44 31.35 -19.44
N GLN A 110 -2.84 31.80 -18.25
CA GLN A 110 -3.29 33.18 -18.03
C GLN A 110 -2.20 34.20 -18.35
N ARG A 111 -0.95 33.98 -17.92
CA ARG A 111 0.17 34.88 -18.24
C ARG A 111 0.46 34.95 -19.74
N GLN A 112 0.35 33.83 -20.46
CA GLN A 112 0.52 33.80 -21.92
C GLN A 112 -0.61 34.53 -22.64
N GLN A 113 -1.86 34.38 -22.18
CA GLN A 113 -2.99 35.13 -22.72
C GLN A 113 -2.82 36.64 -22.50
N HIS A 114 -2.42 37.05 -21.29
CA HIS A 114 -2.15 38.46 -20.99
C HIS A 114 -1.03 39.02 -21.88
N GLN A 115 0.07 38.27 -22.08
CA GLN A 115 1.16 38.67 -22.99
C GLN A 115 0.67 38.84 -24.44
N ARG A 116 -0.09 37.88 -24.97
CA ARG A 116 -0.67 37.97 -26.33
C ARG A 116 -1.66 39.12 -26.48
N SER A 117 -2.41 39.46 -25.43
CA SER A 117 -3.31 40.61 -25.45
C SER A 117 -2.60 41.96 -25.30
N SER A 118 -1.36 41.96 -24.81
CA SER A 118 -0.54 43.15 -24.61
C SER A 118 0.46 43.43 -25.75
N GLU A 119 0.62 42.51 -26.71
CA GLU A 119 1.33 42.77 -27.96
C GLU A 119 0.53 43.78 -28.79
N ASP A 120 1.03 45.02 -28.84
CA ASP A 120 0.44 46.12 -29.60
C ASP A 120 0.39 45.73 -31.11
N PRO A 121 -0.79 45.73 -31.78
CA PRO A 121 -0.90 45.37 -33.19
C PRO A 121 -0.13 46.30 -34.16
N ARG A 122 0.58 47.31 -33.62
CA ARG A 122 1.38 48.29 -34.36
C ARG A 122 2.88 48.00 -34.39
N GLN A 123 3.33 46.82 -33.97
CA GLN A 123 4.76 46.50 -33.99
C GLN A 123 5.28 46.34 -35.43
N ILE A 124 6.06 47.32 -35.90
CA ILE A 124 6.60 47.40 -37.27
C ILE A 124 7.70 46.33 -37.46
N GLN A 125 7.50 45.44 -38.44
CA GLN A 125 8.55 44.56 -38.96
C GLN A 125 9.46 45.32 -39.92
N PHE A 126 10.75 45.37 -39.62
CA PHE A 126 11.76 45.86 -40.57
C PHE A 126 12.19 44.70 -41.48
N THR A 127 11.73 44.72 -42.72
CA THR A 127 12.30 43.86 -43.77
C THR A 127 13.63 44.48 -44.19
N SER A 128 14.73 43.76 -43.96
CA SER A 128 16.02 44.15 -44.52
C SER A 128 15.97 43.95 -46.03
N VAL A 129 16.01 45.05 -46.79
CA VAL A 129 16.20 45.02 -48.24
C VAL A 129 17.64 44.62 -48.53
N ASN A 130 17.82 43.40 -49.02
CA ASN A 130 19.11 42.93 -49.49
C ASN A 130 19.39 43.61 -50.85
N SER A 131 20.30 44.58 -50.85
CA SER A 131 20.80 45.21 -52.10
C SER A 131 22.01 44.41 -52.56
N GLY A 132 21.99 43.99 -53.82
CA GLY A 132 22.98 43.12 -54.45
C GLY A 132 24.30 43.77 -54.81
#